data_AF-A0A4R0CVS7-F1
#
_entry.id   AF-A0A4R0CVS7-F1
#
_cell.length_a   1.000
_cell.length_b   1.000
_cell.length_c   1.000
_cell.angle_alpha   90.00
_cell.angle_beta   90.00
_cell.angle_gamma   90.00
#
_symmetry.space_group_name_H-M   'P 1'
#
loop_
_entity.id
_entity.type
_entity.pdbx_description
1 polymer ?
#
loop_
_entity_poly.entity_id
_entity_poly.type
_entity_poly.pdbx_seq_one_letter_code
_entity_poly.pdbx_strand_id
1 'polypeptide(L)'
;MATIGTFTANENGFTGSIRTLALNVKARIARVDSPSDKGPHFRIYAGNVELGAAWQKRSGESDRDYLSVKLDDPSFPAPIYATLSEVEGEDGYQLIWSRPNRD
;
A
#
# COMPACT_ATOMS: atom_id res chain seq x y z
N MET A 1 -9.75 -11.15 5.08
CA MET A 1 -8.56 -10.32 4.75
C MET A 1 -7.47 -11.22 4.21
N ALA A 2 -6.55 -10.71 3.42
CA ALA A 2 -5.40 -11.44 2.89
C ALA A 2 -4.18 -10.53 2.80
N THR A 3 -3.03 -11.01 3.23
CA THR A 3 -1.74 -10.36 2.98
C THR A 3 -1.38 -10.56 1.51
N ILE A 4 -1.28 -9.46 0.78
CA ILE A 4 -0.95 -9.43 -0.65
C ILE A 4 0.42 -8.80 -0.91
N GLY A 5 1.22 -8.55 0.12
CA GLY A 5 2.56 -8.01 -0.03
C GLY A 5 3.28 -7.83 1.29
N THR A 6 4.61 -7.82 1.21
CA THR A 6 5.52 -7.58 2.32
C THR A 6 6.48 -6.46 1.94
N PHE A 7 6.74 -5.55 2.86
CA PHE A 7 7.54 -4.35 2.63
C PHE A 7 8.46 -4.06 3.81
N THR A 8 9.57 -3.41 3.51
CA THR A 8 10.50 -2.86 4.49
C THR A 8 10.59 -1.35 4.28
N ALA A 9 10.59 -0.60 5.37
CA ALA A 9 10.82 0.84 5.32
C ALA A 9 12.26 1.15 4.88
N ASN A 10 12.43 2.25 4.17
CA ASN A 10 13.71 2.84 3.82
C ASN A 10 13.64 4.37 4.00
N GLU A 11 14.74 5.07 3.71
CA GLU A 11 14.85 6.52 3.95
C GLU A 11 13.70 7.35 3.32
N ASN A 12 13.20 6.96 2.15
CA ASN A 12 12.21 7.72 1.37
C ASN A 12 10.89 6.98 1.11
N GLY A 13 10.59 5.95 1.90
CA GLY A 13 9.34 5.20 1.82
C GLY A 13 9.52 3.71 2.09
N PHE A 14 9.07 2.86 1.17
CA PHE A 14 9.05 1.41 1.36
C PHE A 14 9.44 0.67 0.10
N THR A 15 10.07 -0.49 0.27
CA THR A 15 10.43 -1.42 -0.80
C THR A 15 9.97 -2.82 -0.44
N GLY A 16 9.43 -3.55 -1.41
CA GLY A 16 8.83 -4.84 -1.13
C GLY A 16 8.31 -5.53 -2.38
N SER A 17 7.29 -6.36 -2.19
CA SER A 17 6.62 -7.06 -3.28
C SER A 17 5.10 -7.06 -3.09
N ILE A 18 4.38 -7.11 -4.21
CA ILE A 18 2.94 -7.31 -4.25
C ILE A 18 2.69 -8.62 -4.98
N ARG A 19 1.95 -9.51 -4.31
CA ARG A 19 1.63 -10.85 -4.80
C ARG A 19 0.15 -11.18 -4.63
N THR A 20 -0.49 -11.47 -5.76
CA THR A 20 -1.83 -12.04 -5.85
C THR A 20 -1.77 -13.22 -6.85
N LEU A 21 -2.91 -13.85 -7.14
CA LEU A 21 -2.95 -14.90 -8.17
C LEU A 21 -2.55 -14.38 -9.57
N ALA A 22 -2.86 -13.11 -9.86
CA ALA A 22 -2.65 -12.49 -11.18
C ALA A 22 -1.46 -11.54 -11.23
N LEU A 23 -0.86 -11.18 -10.08
CA LEU A 23 0.21 -10.19 -9.98
C LEU A 23 1.34 -10.73 -9.12
N ASN A 24 2.58 -10.59 -9.59
CA ASN A 24 3.77 -10.90 -8.81
C ASN A 24 4.90 -9.94 -9.19
N VAL A 25 5.00 -8.82 -8.48
CA VAL A 25 5.92 -7.73 -8.83
C VAL A 25 6.70 -7.25 -7.63
N LYS A 26 7.95 -6.85 -7.84
CA LYS A 26 8.66 -5.98 -6.91
C LYS A 26 8.05 -4.58 -7.00
N ALA A 27 7.84 -3.96 -5.85
CA ALA A 27 7.22 -2.66 -5.77
C ALA A 27 8.01 -1.71 -4.86
N ARG A 28 7.97 -0.42 -5.17
CA ARG A 28 8.43 0.66 -4.30
C ARG A 28 7.27 1.61 -4.02
N ILE A 29 7.19 2.06 -2.78
CA ILE A 29 6.25 3.08 -2.31
C ILE A 29 7.12 4.29 -1.97
N ALA A 30 7.09 5.31 -2.82
CA ALA A 30 7.94 6.50 -2.68
C ALA A 30 7.12 7.67 -2.15
N ARG A 31 7.67 8.39 -1.16
CA ARG A 31 7.06 9.61 -0.63
C ARG A 31 6.98 10.68 -1.71
N VAL A 32 5.90 11.46 -1.68
CA VAL A 32 5.75 12.67 -2.48
C VAL A 32 6.34 13.84 -1.68
N ASP A 33 7.24 14.63 -2.28
CA ASP A 33 7.95 15.72 -1.58
C ASP A 33 7.03 16.86 -1.13
N SER A 34 5.95 17.12 -1.88
CA SER A 34 5.00 18.20 -1.59
C SER A 34 3.58 17.75 -1.91
N PRO A 35 2.98 16.90 -1.07
CA PRO A 35 1.62 16.44 -1.28
C PRO A 35 0.63 17.59 -1.08
N SER A 36 -0.44 17.62 -1.87
CA SER A 36 -1.56 18.53 -1.61
C SER A 36 -2.43 17.98 -0.46
N ASP A 37 -3.26 18.83 0.17
CA ASP A 37 -4.10 18.45 1.33
C ASP A 37 -4.94 17.18 1.13
N LYS A 38 -5.41 16.95 -0.10
CA LYS A 38 -6.19 15.76 -0.48
C LYS A 38 -5.41 14.79 -1.38
N GLY A 39 -4.18 15.16 -1.73
CA GLY A 39 -3.31 14.38 -2.58
C GLY A 39 -2.72 13.17 -1.86
N PRO A 40 -2.14 12.24 -2.62
CA PRO A 40 -1.45 11.10 -2.02
C PRO A 40 -0.14 11.54 -1.36
N HIS A 41 0.15 10.96 -0.20
CA HIS A 41 1.44 11.11 0.50
C HIS A 41 2.53 10.24 -0.13
N PHE A 42 2.13 9.17 -0.84
CA PHE A 42 3.04 8.25 -1.51
C PHE A 42 2.52 7.82 -2.89
N ARG A 43 3.44 7.52 -3.80
CA ARG A 43 3.19 6.89 -5.10
C ARG A 43 3.79 5.49 -5.13
N ILE A 44 3.11 4.56 -5.81
CA ILE A 44 3.47 3.14 -5.83
C ILE A 44 3.89 2.77 -7.24
N TYR A 45 5.06 2.15 -7.35
CA TYR A 45 5.67 1.80 -8.63
C TYR A 45 6.09 0.34 -8.69
N ALA A 46 5.97 -0.26 -9.88
CA ALA A 46 6.61 -1.51 -10.27
C ALA A 46 7.56 -1.20 -11.42
N GLY A 47 8.87 -1.23 -11.13
CA GLY A 47 9.87 -0.66 -12.02
C GLY A 47 9.60 0.84 -12.27
N ASN A 48 9.39 1.20 -13.54
CA ASN A 48 9.12 2.57 -13.98
C ASN A 48 7.62 2.88 -14.17
N VAL A 49 6.73 1.92 -13.90
CA VAL A 49 5.28 2.08 -14.05
C VAL A 49 4.67 2.44 -12.70
N GLU A 50 3.88 3.52 -12.66
CA GLU A 50 3.05 3.86 -11.51
C GLU A 50 1.78 3.01 -11.53
N LEU A 51 1.49 2.30 -10.44
CA LEU A 51 0.34 1.39 -10.33
C LEU A 51 -0.61 1.76 -9.18
N GLY A 52 -0.33 2.85 -8.46
CA GLY A 52 -1.16 3.24 -7.34
C GLY A 52 -0.59 4.37 -6.50
N ALA A 53 -1.28 4.63 -5.41
CA ALA A 53 -0.96 5.68 -4.47
C ALA A 53 -1.36 5.29 -3.05
N ALA A 54 -0.82 6.00 -2.07
CA ALA A 54 -1.17 5.80 -0.68
C ALA A 54 -1.25 7.10 0.13
N TRP A 55 -2.06 7.05 1.18
CA TRP A 55 -2.29 8.13 2.13
C TRP A 55 -1.93 7.65 3.52
N GLN A 56 -0.98 8.33 4.16
CA GLN A 56 -0.76 8.18 5.60
C GLN A 56 -2.02 8.54 6.39
N LYS A 57 -2.41 7.64 7.29
CA LYS A 57 -3.55 7.76 8.20
C LYS A 57 -3.11 7.29 9.58
N ARG A 58 -3.82 7.75 10.61
CA ARG A 58 -3.65 7.32 12.00
C ARG A 58 -4.90 6.57 12.43
N SER A 59 -4.73 5.40 13.04
CA SER A 59 -5.84 4.62 13.59
C SER A 59 -6.38 5.31 14.84
N GLY A 60 -7.70 5.51 14.92
CA GLY A 60 -8.33 6.07 16.12
C GLY A 60 -8.39 5.09 17.31
N GLU A 61 -8.27 3.80 17.04
CA GLU A 61 -8.38 2.73 18.06
C GLU A 61 -7.02 2.32 18.63
N SER A 62 -6.01 2.21 17.76
CA SER A 62 -4.67 1.72 18.14
C SER A 62 -3.61 2.80 18.21
N ASP A 63 -3.95 4.04 17.83
CA ASP A 63 -3.02 5.18 17.74
C ASP A 63 -1.80 4.94 16.82
N ARG A 64 -1.84 3.88 16.01
CA ARG A 64 -0.77 3.50 15.07
C ARG A 64 -0.98 4.15 13.71
N ASP A 65 0.13 4.57 13.10
CA ASP A 65 0.15 5.01 11.71
C ASP A 65 0.03 3.82 10.76
N TYR A 66 -0.69 4.02 9.66
CA TYR A 66 -0.79 3.09 8.56
C TYR A 66 -0.90 3.84 7.24
N LEU A 67 -0.65 3.15 6.12
CA LEU A 67 -0.97 3.70 4.81
C LEU A 67 -2.27 3.08 4.30
N SER A 68 -3.24 3.94 3.98
CA SER A 68 -4.37 3.57 3.14
C SER A 68 -3.89 3.53 1.68
N VAL A 69 -3.90 2.35 1.07
CA VAL A 69 -3.35 2.07 -0.25
C VAL A 69 -4.47 1.89 -1.27
N LYS A 70 -4.31 2.50 -2.45
CA LYS A 70 -5.12 2.25 -3.64
C LYS A 70 -4.21 1.82 -4.78
N LEU A 71 -4.37 0.60 -5.28
CA LEU A 71 -3.74 0.11 -6.50
C LEU A 71 -4.76 0.22 -7.65
N ASP A 72 -4.42 0.94 -8.71
CA ASP A 72 -5.37 1.33 -9.76
C ASP A 72 -4.65 1.45 -11.11
N ASP A 73 -4.09 0.33 -11.56
CA ASP A 73 -3.45 0.17 -12.87
C ASP A 73 -4.49 -0.26 -13.93
N PRO A 74 -4.37 0.15 -15.21
CA PRO A 74 -5.28 -0.24 -16.27
C PRO A 74 -5.45 -1.75 -16.49
N SER A 75 -4.51 -2.58 -16.03
CA SER A 75 -4.64 -4.04 -16.07
C SER A 75 -5.61 -4.60 -15.02
N PHE A 76 -6.02 -3.80 -14.04
CA PHE A 76 -6.98 -4.21 -13.02
C PHE A 76 -8.42 -3.91 -13.48
N PRO A 77 -9.36 -4.84 -13.28
CA PRO A 77 -10.76 -4.61 -13.63
C PRO A 77 -11.43 -3.54 -12.75
N ALA A 78 -10.85 -3.24 -11.58
CA ALA A 78 -11.28 -2.20 -10.65
C ALA A 78 -10.13 -1.88 -9.67
N PRO A 79 -10.17 -0.72 -8.99
CA PRO A 79 -9.20 -0.39 -7.95
C PRO A 79 -9.17 -1.42 -6.81
N ILE A 80 -7.98 -1.75 -6.34
CA ILE A 80 -7.74 -2.61 -5.18
C ILE A 80 -7.35 -1.73 -3.99
N TYR A 81 -8.14 -1.78 -2.92
CA TYR A 81 -7.86 -1.06 -1.68
C TYR A 81 -7.21 -1.98 -0.65
N ALA A 82 -6.12 -1.52 -0.05
CA ALA A 82 -5.38 -2.26 0.95
C ALA A 82 -4.87 -1.33 2.05
N THR A 83 -4.37 -1.93 3.12
CA THR A 83 -3.71 -1.23 4.22
C THR A 83 -2.28 -1.72 4.33
N LEU A 84 -1.31 -0.80 4.38
CA LEU A 84 0.05 -1.12 4.76
C LEU A 84 0.25 -0.77 6.23
N SER A 85 0.57 -1.75 7.06
CA SER A 85 0.84 -1.55 8.49
C SER A 85 1.80 -2.61 9.02
N GLU A 86 2.42 -2.33 10.16
CA GLU A 86 3.12 -3.35 10.94
C GLU A 86 2.09 -4.35 11.51
N VAL A 87 2.46 -5.62 11.53
CA VAL A 87 1.66 -6.70 12.12
C VAL A 87 2.49 -7.35 13.21
N GLU A 88 1.88 -7.52 14.38
CA GLU A 88 2.57 -8.12 15.52
C GLU A 88 3.03 -9.55 15.20
N GLY A 89 4.31 -9.83 15.45
CA GLY A 89 4.92 -11.13 15.16
C GLY A 89 5.42 -11.32 13.72
N GLU A 90 5.23 -10.34 12.84
CA GLU A 90 5.74 -10.36 11.47
C GLU A 90 6.87 -9.32 11.30
N ASP A 91 7.92 -9.66 10.57
CA ASP A 91 8.97 -8.71 10.23
C ASP A 91 8.50 -7.73 9.13
N GLY A 92 8.65 -6.44 9.40
CA GLY A 92 8.32 -5.37 8.46
C GLY A 92 6.82 -5.09 8.34
N TYR A 93 6.44 -4.56 7.18
CA TYR A 93 5.09 -4.07 6.90
C TYR A 93 4.33 -5.02 6.00
N GLN A 94 3.08 -5.28 6.35
CA GLN A 94 2.19 -6.15 5.61
C GLN A 94 1.21 -5.31 4.80
N LEU A 95 1.09 -5.60 3.51
CA LEU A 95 0.06 -5.02 2.65
C LEU A 95 -1.17 -5.93 2.69
N ILE A 96 -2.18 -5.52 3.46
CA ILE A 96 -3.35 -6.32 3.78
C ILE A 96 -4.51 -5.82 2.96
N TRP A 97 -5.04 -6.69 2.10
CA TRP A 97 -6.26 -6.46 1.36
C TRP A 97 -7.46 -7.06 2.10
N SER A 98 -8.59 -6.36 2.11
CA SER A 98 -9.87 -6.90 2.55
C SER A 98 -10.92 -6.67 1.46
N ARG A 99 -11.81 -7.64 1.29
CA ARG A 99 -12.98 -7.46 0.42
C ARG A 99 -13.93 -6.49 1.13
N PRO A 100 -14.36 -5.39 0.48
CA PRO A 100 -15.42 -4.55 1.04
C PRO A 100 -16.65 -5.41 1.28
N ASN A 101 -17.19 -5.39 2.50
CA ASN A 101 -18.48 -6.01 2.75
C ASN A 101 -19.52 -5.18 2.00
N ARG A 102 -20.18 -5.81 1.03
CA ARG A 102 -21.38 -5.29 0.40
C ARG A 102 -22.57 -5.91 1.15
N ASP A 103 -22.79 -5.45 2.36
CA ASP A 103 -24.08 -5.56 3.04
C ASP A 103 -24.67 -4.15 3.14
#